data_AF-A0AAD4L5J1-F1
#
_entry.id   AF-A0AAD4L5J1-F1
#
_cell.length_a   1.000
_cell.length_b   1.000
_cell.length_c   1.000
_cell.angle_alpha   90.00
_cell.angle_beta   90.00
_cell.angle_gamma   90.00
#
_symmetry.space_group_name_H-M   'P 1'
#
loop_
_entity.id
_entity.type
_entity.pdbx_description
1 polymer ?
#
loop_
_entity_poly.entity_id
_entity_poly.type
_entity_poly.pdbx_seq_one_letter_code
_entity_poly.pdbx_strand_id
1 'polypeptide(L)'
;VTIDVVNAIGHWTGNTLQEVYASKIPKTAVTALAGFYVGEQYRVPWVEVDVPQALQAQLFPFAEEALARVKTSNPGPVNYGTINFLELLQQLRPFFWQGPQKGAAAIHCVFPESALLKRLKVLQTAEAAAFFTKWPDACEVKDAGNRAMNEIGSSFRESATQSAFVALAGRNSSIESTLQSHSEKLDVLTRRSEPFSPSRQQERLPTDAGTMPLPRFRMSTPNGTHSRALSKTPPAPQCQCGVTCSLHVSPMQVTKVFENQPILVPRLRLPPPTTQASGLTEAACAVRLSTHAVTEVPVAHVPGPAVVPAVSGLSGFETLTPVSIAHDGKTHTALRLLPGPSPPYTPFDMVLPEPMAFCDPTNMTVDRYPAFTSRNCNWTSVFAMIKQPALLWKAWRPESLGSYPNVRLLWQAWDEGALIEGVGRKPPLRLVDEEWGSQKHWQTSKGRLPSWRPHQNASVRQTWSQFQFFVKRVEQALANGSTASEALQDFESQRGDQSMPKFHKFLQPRKGAKNKRPPDTTGTSSQPGPSAACQ
;
A
#
# COMPACT_ATOMS: atom_id res chain seq x y z
N VAL A 1 15.89 13.03 16.00
CA VAL A 1 15.39 12.28 17.16
C VAL A 1 16.50 11.32 17.58
N THR A 2 16.97 11.39 18.83
CA THR A 2 18.02 10.48 19.35
C THR A 2 17.42 9.13 19.73
N ILE A 3 18.22 8.07 19.72
CA ILE A 3 17.73 6.71 19.99
C ILE A 3 17.13 6.60 21.41
N ASP A 4 17.67 7.36 22.35
CA ASP A 4 17.18 7.42 23.73
C ASP A 4 15.78 8.04 23.82
N VAL A 5 15.48 9.03 22.96
CA VAL A 5 14.15 9.64 22.86
C VAL A 5 13.16 8.68 22.21
N VAL A 6 13.59 7.89 21.21
CA VAL A 6 12.74 6.84 20.60
C VAL A 6 12.47 5.71 21.59
N ASN A 7 13.48 5.31 22.38
CA ASN A 7 13.37 4.27 23.41
C ASN A 7 12.51 4.70 24.59
N ALA A 8 12.60 5.97 25.01
CA ALA A 8 11.85 6.48 26.15
C ALA A 8 10.35 6.67 25.85
N ILE A 9 9.98 6.92 24.59
CA ILE A 9 8.60 7.27 24.21
C ILE A 9 7.78 6.03 23.78
N GLY A 10 8.42 5.00 23.24
CA GLY A 10 7.70 3.81 22.78
C GLY A 10 7.72 2.69 23.81
N HIS A 11 6.55 2.27 24.26
CA HIS A 11 6.35 0.96 24.88
C HIS A 11 6.46 -0.15 23.81
N TRP A 12 7.64 -0.27 23.21
CA TRP A 12 7.90 -1.18 22.10
C TRP A 12 7.76 -2.62 22.57
N THR A 13 6.87 -3.37 21.93
CA THR A 13 6.77 -4.83 22.07
C THR A 13 7.58 -5.49 20.94
N GLY A 14 8.47 -6.42 21.30
CA GLY A 14 9.30 -7.19 20.36
C GLY A 14 10.39 -6.39 19.63
N ASN A 15 10.81 -6.87 18.46
CA ASN A 15 11.87 -6.29 17.63
C ASN A 15 11.44 -5.07 16.79
N THR A 16 10.23 -4.55 16.99
CA THR A 16 9.63 -3.48 16.18
C THR A 16 10.50 -2.21 16.11
N LEU A 17 11.14 -1.84 17.22
CA LEU A 17 12.09 -0.73 17.24
C LEU A 17 13.27 -0.98 16.29
N GLN A 18 13.81 -2.20 16.29
CA GLN A 18 14.98 -2.56 15.50
C GLN A 18 14.64 -2.67 14.00
N GLU A 19 13.46 -3.20 13.69
CA GLU A 19 12.99 -3.36 12.31
C GLU A 19 12.52 -2.06 11.66
N VAL A 20 11.98 -1.12 12.45
CA VAL A 20 11.41 0.14 11.94
C VAL A 20 12.38 1.31 12.07
N TYR A 21 13.21 1.35 13.12
CA TYR A 21 13.97 2.55 13.49
C TYR A 21 15.49 2.37 13.67
N ALA A 22 16.02 1.13 13.81
CA ALA A 22 17.48 0.97 14.00
C ALA A 22 18.28 1.29 12.72
N SER A 23 17.72 1.03 11.53
CA SER A 23 18.16 1.70 10.32
C SER A 23 17.46 3.05 10.22
N LYS A 24 18.21 4.14 10.01
CA LYS A 24 17.63 5.49 9.74
C LYS A 24 16.68 5.52 8.52
N ILE A 25 16.59 4.42 7.79
CA ILE A 25 15.79 4.24 6.58
C ILE A 25 14.77 3.10 6.89
N PRO A 26 13.46 3.34 6.73
CA PRO A 26 12.44 2.32 6.90
C PRO A 26 12.69 1.11 5.99
N LYS A 27 12.52 -0.11 6.51
CA LYS A 27 12.69 -1.36 5.73
C LYS A 27 11.86 -1.38 4.44
N THR A 28 10.65 -0.84 4.48
CA THR A 28 9.76 -0.68 3.31
C THR A 28 10.36 0.24 2.25
N ALA A 29 11.04 1.32 2.65
CA ALA A 29 11.72 2.21 1.73
C ALA A 29 12.98 1.53 1.15
N VAL A 30 13.76 0.81 1.95
CA VAL A 30 14.93 0.06 1.48
C VAL A 30 14.52 -1.02 0.46
N THR A 31 13.47 -1.77 0.74
CA THR A 31 12.95 -2.82 -0.16
C THR A 31 12.40 -2.23 -1.45
N ALA A 32 11.60 -1.15 -1.36
CA ALA A 32 11.11 -0.44 -2.56
C ALA A 32 12.25 0.13 -3.41
N LEU A 33 13.26 0.75 -2.79
CA LEU A 33 14.44 1.27 -3.49
C LEU A 33 15.30 0.15 -4.12
N ALA A 34 15.30 -1.03 -3.52
CA ALA A 34 15.94 -2.22 -4.08
C ALA A 34 15.11 -2.88 -5.20
N GLY A 35 13.96 -2.32 -5.57
CA GLY A 35 13.10 -2.78 -6.66
C GLY A 35 12.04 -3.81 -6.26
N PHE A 36 11.85 -4.06 -4.97
CA PHE A 36 10.85 -5.02 -4.47
C PHE A 36 9.51 -4.34 -4.19
N TYR A 37 8.40 -5.07 -4.35
CA TYR A 37 7.08 -4.53 -4.04
C TYR A 37 6.84 -4.41 -2.54
N VAL A 38 6.13 -3.37 -2.13
CA VAL A 38 5.74 -3.17 -0.73
C VAL A 38 4.77 -4.28 -0.32
N GLY A 39 5.16 -5.08 0.67
CA GLY A 39 4.36 -6.20 1.19
C GLY A 39 4.75 -7.58 0.63
N GLU A 40 5.65 -7.63 -0.35
CA GLU A 40 6.23 -8.89 -0.81
C GLU A 40 7.23 -9.41 0.23
N GLN A 41 7.24 -10.73 0.48
CA GLN A 41 8.29 -11.32 1.32
C GLN A 41 9.61 -11.26 0.56
N TYR A 42 10.50 -10.37 1.00
CA TYR A 42 11.86 -10.28 0.50
C TYR A 42 12.60 -11.59 0.81
N ARG A 43 12.74 -12.45 -0.20
CA ARG A 43 13.54 -13.67 -0.11
C ARG A 43 14.31 -13.81 -1.41
N VAL A 44 15.63 -13.88 -1.30
CA VAL A 44 16.51 -13.98 -2.46
C VAL A 44 17.22 -15.34 -2.41
N PRO A 45 16.87 -16.30 -3.30
CA PRO A 45 17.24 -17.71 -3.16
C PRO A 45 18.75 -17.99 -3.08
N TRP A 46 19.56 -17.20 -3.79
CA TRP A 46 21.03 -17.32 -3.78
C TRP A 46 21.68 -17.00 -2.44
N VAL A 47 21.01 -16.28 -1.54
CA VAL A 47 21.50 -16.03 -0.17
C VAL A 47 21.57 -17.35 0.62
N GLU A 48 20.80 -18.36 0.21
CA GLU A 48 20.72 -19.65 0.89
C GLU A 48 21.70 -20.69 0.36
N VAL A 49 22.48 -20.35 -0.66
CA VAL A 49 23.51 -21.23 -1.23
C VAL A 49 24.82 -21.00 -0.49
N ASP A 50 25.16 -21.87 0.44
CA ASP A 50 26.35 -21.72 1.29
C ASP A 50 27.64 -21.62 0.46
N VAL A 51 28.46 -20.61 0.73
CA VAL A 51 29.81 -20.47 0.15
C VAL A 51 30.80 -21.13 1.11
N PRO A 52 31.66 -22.06 0.65
CA PRO A 52 32.69 -22.66 1.49
C PRO A 52 33.54 -21.60 2.20
N GLN A 53 33.73 -21.75 3.52
CA GLN A 53 34.47 -20.78 4.34
C GLN A 53 35.91 -20.55 3.83
N ALA A 54 36.54 -21.61 3.28
CA ALA A 54 37.87 -21.51 2.68
C ALA A 54 37.90 -20.51 1.51
N LEU A 55 36.88 -20.51 0.65
CA LEU A 55 36.74 -19.54 -0.45
C LEU A 55 36.45 -18.12 0.06
N GLN A 56 35.62 -18.01 1.10
CA GLN A 56 35.34 -16.71 1.71
C GLN A 56 36.62 -16.08 2.29
N ALA A 57 37.45 -16.86 2.98
CA ALA A 57 38.69 -16.40 3.59
C ALA A 57 39.75 -15.93 2.57
N GLN A 58 39.66 -16.37 1.31
CA GLN A 58 40.55 -15.88 0.25
C GLN A 58 40.24 -14.42 -0.16
N LEU A 59 39.05 -13.91 0.14
CA LEU A 59 38.69 -12.50 -0.07
C LEU A 59 39.00 -11.69 1.17
N PHE A 60 39.79 -10.62 1.02
CA PHE A 60 40.27 -9.81 2.15
C PHE A 60 40.96 -10.68 3.23
N PRO A 61 42.00 -11.47 2.89
CA PRO A 61 42.62 -12.41 3.84
C PRO A 61 43.28 -11.73 5.05
N PHE A 62 43.52 -10.43 4.97
CA PHE A 62 44.06 -9.63 6.08
C PHE A 62 43.01 -9.29 7.15
N ALA A 63 41.72 -9.46 6.88
CA ALA A 63 40.66 -8.92 7.72
C ALA A 63 40.62 -9.59 9.11
N GLU A 64 40.81 -10.90 9.18
CA GLU A 64 40.83 -11.69 10.42
C GLU A 64 41.97 -11.28 11.32
N GLU A 65 43.19 -11.23 10.76
CA GLU A 65 44.39 -10.88 11.50
C GLU A 65 44.34 -9.41 11.95
N ALA A 66 43.89 -8.50 11.08
CA ALA A 66 43.68 -7.10 11.43
C ALA A 66 42.64 -6.95 12.55
N LEU A 67 41.53 -7.68 12.47
CA LEU A 67 40.47 -7.63 13.48
C LEU A 67 40.97 -8.19 14.81
N ALA A 68 41.73 -9.29 14.78
CA ALA A 68 42.36 -9.86 15.96
C ALA A 68 43.34 -8.87 16.60
N ARG A 69 44.23 -8.24 15.81
CA ARG A 69 45.17 -7.22 16.28
C ARG A 69 44.46 -6.03 16.92
N VAL A 70 43.41 -5.52 16.29
CA VAL A 70 42.65 -4.37 16.83
C VAL A 70 41.91 -4.75 18.12
N LYS A 71 41.45 -6.00 18.25
CA LYS A 71 40.79 -6.49 19.46
C LYS A 71 41.77 -6.80 20.60
N THR A 72 43.02 -7.16 20.30
CA THR A 72 44.04 -7.55 21.30
C THR A 72 45.02 -6.42 21.67
N SER A 73 45.20 -5.41 20.83
CA SER A 73 46.01 -4.23 21.17
C SER A 73 45.36 -3.40 22.28
N ASN A 74 45.88 -3.50 23.51
CA ASN A 74 45.58 -2.63 24.66
C ASN A 74 46.84 -1.84 25.06
N PRO A 75 46.76 -0.61 25.64
CA PRO A 75 45.69 -0.08 26.50
C PRO A 75 44.99 1.20 25.97
N GLY A 76 44.86 1.34 24.64
CA GLY A 76 44.23 2.52 24.02
C GLY A 76 42.71 2.39 23.85
N PRO A 77 42.00 3.51 23.58
CA PRO A 77 40.58 3.46 23.23
C PRO A 77 40.38 2.66 21.93
N VAL A 78 39.56 1.62 22.00
CA VAL A 78 39.22 0.75 20.86
C VAL A 78 38.59 1.58 19.73
N ASN A 79 39.17 1.52 18.53
CA ASN A 79 38.61 2.17 17.35
C ASN A 79 37.48 1.31 16.76
N TYR A 80 36.26 1.50 17.28
CA TYR A 80 35.05 0.81 16.82
C TYR A 80 34.77 1.00 15.32
N GLY A 81 35.17 2.13 14.74
CA GLY A 81 35.03 2.36 13.29
C GLY A 81 35.87 1.36 12.48
N THR A 82 37.08 1.06 12.93
CA THR A 82 37.95 0.06 12.29
C THR A 82 37.41 -1.35 12.46
N ILE A 83 36.93 -1.71 13.65
CA ILE A 83 36.30 -3.01 13.91
C ILE A 83 35.09 -3.20 12.99
N ASN A 84 34.16 -2.23 12.97
CA ASN A 84 32.95 -2.31 12.16
C ASN A 84 33.27 -2.42 10.65
N PHE A 85 34.30 -1.72 10.18
CA PHE A 85 34.73 -1.81 8.78
C PHE A 85 35.28 -3.22 8.45
N LEU A 86 36.12 -3.78 9.32
CA LEU A 86 36.67 -5.13 9.11
C LEU A 86 35.59 -6.21 9.19
N GLU A 87 34.63 -6.08 10.12
CA GLU A 87 33.47 -6.97 10.21
C GLU A 87 32.55 -6.83 8.98
N LEU A 88 32.36 -5.61 8.45
CA LEU A 88 31.65 -5.39 7.19
C LEU A 88 32.36 -6.09 6.02
N LEU A 89 33.69 -6.02 5.91
CA LEU A 89 34.43 -6.73 4.87
C LEU A 89 34.19 -8.24 4.95
N GLN A 90 34.15 -8.82 6.16
CA GLN A 90 33.82 -10.23 6.36
C GLN A 90 32.37 -10.53 5.93
N GLN A 91 31.41 -9.69 6.31
CA GLN A 91 30.00 -9.83 5.93
C GLN A 91 29.75 -9.68 4.43
N LEU A 92 30.59 -8.94 3.70
CA LEU A 92 30.47 -8.74 2.25
C LEU A 92 30.97 -9.94 1.43
N ARG A 93 31.74 -10.87 2.02
CA ARG A 93 32.32 -12.01 1.28
C ARG A 93 31.28 -12.92 0.65
N PRO A 94 30.22 -13.39 1.35
CA PRO A 94 29.18 -14.20 0.72
C PRO A 94 28.54 -13.48 -0.47
N PHE A 95 28.26 -12.18 -0.36
CA PHE A 95 27.64 -11.39 -1.43
C PHE A 95 28.50 -11.29 -2.68
N PHE A 96 29.83 -11.19 -2.52
CA PHE A 96 30.76 -11.20 -3.65
C PHE A 96 30.67 -12.52 -4.44
N TRP A 97 30.54 -13.64 -3.75
CA TRP A 97 30.43 -14.96 -4.40
C TRP A 97 29.03 -15.23 -4.96
N GLN A 98 27.96 -14.93 -4.20
CA GLN A 98 26.59 -15.40 -4.45
C GLN A 98 25.68 -14.40 -5.22
N GLY A 99 26.05 -13.11 -5.31
CA GLY A 99 25.15 -12.06 -5.77
C GLY A 99 24.43 -12.36 -7.12
N PRO A 100 23.11 -12.12 -7.24
CA PRO A 100 22.25 -12.66 -8.31
C PRO A 100 22.48 -12.00 -9.66
N GLN A 101 22.91 -10.73 -9.64
CA GLN A 101 23.16 -9.94 -10.83
C GLN A 101 24.62 -9.52 -10.96
N LYS A 102 25.41 -9.64 -9.88
CA LYS A 102 26.76 -9.06 -9.78
C LYS A 102 27.75 -9.92 -9.00
N GLY A 103 27.34 -11.06 -8.46
CA GLY A 103 28.24 -11.99 -7.80
C GLY A 103 29.11 -12.71 -8.83
N ALA A 104 30.29 -13.15 -8.40
CA ALA A 104 31.23 -13.83 -9.26
C ALA A 104 30.63 -15.09 -9.90
N ALA A 105 29.79 -15.85 -9.18
CA ALA A 105 29.14 -17.05 -9.72
C ALA A 105 28.09 -16.73 -10.79
N ALA A 106 27.24 -15.71 -10.57
CA ALA A 106 26.28 -15.25 -11.57
C ALA A 106 26.99 -14.70 -12.82
N ILE A 107 28.06 -13.92 -12.64
CA ILE A 107 28.89 -13.40 -13.73
C ILE A 107 29.55 -14.57 -14.49
N HIS A 108 30.06 -15.59 -13.81
CA HIS A 108 30.65 -16.76 -14.46
C HIS A 108 29.62 -17.56 -15.28
N CYS A 109 28.41 -17.72 -14.75
CA CYS A 109 27.32 -18.42 -15.44
C CYS A 109 26.92 -17.73 -16.75
N VAL A 110 26.82 -16.39 -16.74
CA VAL A 110 26.38 -15.62 -17.92
C VAL A 110 27.56 -15.24 -18.84
N PHE A 111 28.73 -14.96 -18.26
CA PHE A 111 29.92 -14.43 -18.93
C PHE A 111 31.20 -15.13 -18.44
N PRO A 112 31.41 -16.41 -18.77
CA PRO A 112 32.57 -17.18 -18.29
C PRO A 112 33.90 -16.55 -18.74
N GLU A 113 33.92 -15.86 -19.88
CA GLU A 113 35.10 -15.19 -20.43
C GLU A 113 35.34 -13.77 -19.91
N SER A 114 34.56 -13.32 -18.92
CA SER A 114 34.67 -11.98 -18.36
C SER A 114 36.10 -11.65 -17.91
N ALA A 115 36.59 -10.48 -18.30
CA ALA A 115 37.91 -9.99 -17.92
C ALA A 115 38.09 -9.90 -16.39
N LEU A 116 37.00 -9.71 -15.64
CA LEU A 116 37.03 -9.70 -14.17
C LEU A 116 37.46 -11.06 -13.60
N LEU A 117 36.92 -12.16 -14.14
CA LEU A 117 37.25 -13.53 -13.73
C LEU A 117 38.72 -13.86 -14.06
N LYS A 118 39.19 -13.41 -15.23
CA LYS A 118 40.59 -13.59 -15.67
C LYS A 118 41.60 -12.73 -14.91
N ARG A 119 41.19 -11.60 -14.31
CA ARG A 119 42.09 -10.70 -13.58
C ARG A 119 42.25 -11.09 -12.11
N LEU A 120 41.22 -11.64 -11.50
CA LEU A 120 41.23 -11.98 -10.08
C LEU A 120 41.73 -13.41 -9.87
N LYS A 121 42.98 -13.55 -9.40
CA LYS A 121 43.61 -14.86 -9.14
C LYS A 121 42.81 -15.75 -8.18
N VAL A 122 42.13 -15.14 -7.20
CA VAL A 122 41.25 -15.86 -6.26
C VAL A 122 40.10 -16.60 -6.96
N LEU A 123 39.66 -16.12 -8.12
CA LEU A 123 38.60 -16.74 -8.91
C LEU A 123 39.10 -17.86 -9.84
N GLN A 124 40.42 -18.01 -9.98
CA GLN A 124 41.06 -19.02 -10.82
C GLN A 124 41.47 -20.28 -10.05
N THR A 125 41.19 -20.32 -8.75
CA THR A 125 41.49 -21.49 -7.93
C THR A 125 40.58 -22.65 -8.31
N ALA A 126 41.08 -23.89 -8.16
CA ALA A 126 40.30 -25.09 -8.44
C ALA A 126 39.01 -25.16 -7.58
N GLU A 127 39.08 -24.66 -6.35
CA GLU A 127 37.92 -24.55 -5.45
C GLU A 127 36.86 -23.58 -5.98
N ALA A 128 37.27 -22.41 -6.49
CA ALA A 128 36.35 -21.43 -7.07
C ALA A 128 35.67 -21.97 -8.33
N ALA A 129 36.43 -22.64 -9.20
CA ALA A 129 35.89 -23.30 -10.38
C ALA A 129 34.88 -24.41 -10.03
N ALA A 130 35.18 -25.23 -9.01
CA ALA A 130 34.27 -26.26 -8.52
C ALA A 130 32.99 -25.65 -7.93
N PHE A 131 33.10 -24.53 -7.21
CA PHE A 131 31.94 -23.79 -6.70
C PHE A 131 31.09 -23.23 -7.85
N PHE A 132 31.68 -22.55 -8.83
CA PHE A 132 30.96 -22.00 -9.98
C PHE A 132 30.23 -23.04 -10.80
N THR A 133 30.81 -24.25 -10.94
CA THR A 133 30.19 -25.35 -11.66
C THR A 133 28.94 -25.88 -10.94
N LYS A 134 28.95 -25.94 -9.61
CA LYS A 134 27.83 -26.46 -8.79
C LYS A 134 26.78 -25.41 -8.43
N TRP A 135 27.12 -24.13 -8.56
CA TRP A 135 26.28 -23.03 -8.11
C TRP A 135 24.90 -22.95 -8.78
N PRO A 136 24.76 -23.15 -10.12
CA PRO A 136 23.44 -23.13 -10.77
C PRO A 136 22.50 -24.19 -10.22
N ASP A 137 22.96 -25.44 -10.09
CA ASP A 137 22.17 -26.55 -9.55
C ASP A 137 21.76 -26.28 -8.09
N ALA A 138 22.68 -25.73 -7.29
CA ALA A 138 22.37 -25.36 -5.91
C ALA A 138 21.31 -24.25 -5.83
N CYS A 139 21.35 -23.27 -6.73
CA CYS A 139 20.30 -22.25 -6.83
C CYS A 139 18.96 -22.87 -7.25
N GLU A 140 18.95 -23.77 -8.22
CA GLU A 140 17.74 -24.42 -8.70
C GLU A 140 17.07 -25.26 -7.61
N VAL A 141 17.86 -26.00 -6.80
CA VAL A 141 17.34 -26.77 -5.66
C VAL A 141 16.66 -25.85 -4.64
N LYS A 142 17.26 -24.69 -4.34
CA LYS A 142 16.69 -23.69 -3.42
C LYS A 142 15.44 -23.05 -4.01
N ASP A 143 15.46 -22.70 -5.30
CA ASP A 143 14.32 -22.15 -6.03
C ASP A 143 13.15 -23.13 -6.06
N ALA A 144 13.41 -24.41 -6.34
CA ALA A 144 12.40 -25.46 -6.36
C ALA A 144 11.77 -25.67 -4.97
N GLY A 145 12.59 -25.72 -3.91
CA GLY A 145 12.10 -25.78 -2.54
C GLY A 145 11.24 -24.56 -2.17
N ASN A 146 11.62 -23.39 -2.68
CA ASN A 146 10.86 -22.15 -2.44
C ASN A 146 9.55 -22.11 -3.23
N ARG A 147 9.54 -22.57 -4.48
CA ARG A 147 8.30 -22.75 -5.25
C ARG A 147 7.35 -23.70 -4.52
N ALA A 148 7.85 -24.84 -4.04
CA ALA A 148 7.05 -25.78 -3.27
C ALA A 148 6.49 -25.15 -1.96
N MET A 149 7.30 -24.39 -1.22
CA MET A 149 6.83 -23.68 -0.01
C MET A 149 5.81 -22.58 -0.34
N ASN A 150 5.97 -21.88 -1.46
CA ASN A 150 5.00 -20.87 -1.92
C ASN A 150 3.71 -21.52 -2.43
N GLU A 151 3.77 -22.69 -3.06
CA GLU A 151 2.61 -23.50 -3.44
C GLU A 151 1.85 -24.02 -2.21
N ILE A 152 2.57 -24.47 -1.18
CA ILE A 152 1.97 -24.84 0.12
C ILE A 152 1.37 -23.60 0.79
N GLY A 153 2.07 -22.47 0.79
CA GLY A 153 1.59 -21.22 1.38
C GLY A 153 0.39 -20.62 0.65
N SER A 154 0.33 -20.75 -0.68
CA SER A 154 -0.79 -20.28 -1.51
C SER A 154 -1.99 -21.22 -1.38
N SER A 155 -1.80 -22.53 -1.43
CA SER A 155 -2.87 -23.51 -1.18
C SER A 155 -3.45 -23.41 0.23
N PHE A 156 -2.63 -23.07 1.24
CA PHE A 156 -3.12 -22.78 2.60
C PHE A 156 -3.84 -21.42 2.72
N ARG A 157 -3.52 -20.47 1.82
CA ARG A 157 -4.20 -19.16 1.74
C ARG A 157 -5.53 -19.22 1.00
N GLU A 158 -5.72 -20.11 0.04
CA GLU A 158 -6.72 -19.91 -1.03
C GLU A 158 -8.19 -20.26 -0.75
N SER A 159 -8.61 -20.80 0.39
CA SER A 159 -10.07 -20.99 0.57
C SER A 159 -10.58 -21.01 2.00
N ALA A 160 -10.17 -21.97 2.82
CA ALA A 160 -10.81 -22.17 4.12
C ALA A 160 -10.44 -21.05 5.11
N THR A 161 -9.17 -20.69 5.18
CA THR A 161 -8.65 -19.71 6.13
C THR A 161 -9.05 -18.29 5.74
N GLN A 162 -8.97 -17.94 4.45
CA GLN A 162 -9.38 -16.62 3.97
C GLN A 162 -10.90 -16.43 4.05
N SER A 163 -11.70 -17.47 3.75
CA SER A 163 -13.15 -17.43 4.00
C SER A 163 -13.47 -17.31 5.49
N ALA A 164 -12.74 -18.01 6.37
CA ALA A 164 -12.88 -17.86 7.81
C ALA A 164 -12.48 -16.45 8.29
N PHE A 165 -11.41 -15.86 7.76
CA PHE A 165 -11.00 -14.49 8.08
C PHE A 165 -12.01 -13.45 7.57
N VAL A 166 -12.53 -13.60 6.36
CA VAL A 166 -13.58 -12.72 5.83
C VAL A 166 -14.87 -12.87 6.64
N ALA A 167 -15.24 -14.09 7.03
CA ALA A 167 -16.40 -14.35 7.90
C ALA A 167 -16.20 -13.75 9.30
N LEU A 168 -15.01 -13.87 9.89
CA LEU A 168 -14.66 -13.26 11.18
C LEU A 168 -14.65 -11.73 11.08
N ALA A 169 -14.09 -11.16 10.03
CA ALA A 169 -14.08 -9.72 9.79
C ALA A 169 -15.51 -9.18 9.65
N GLY A 170 -16.37 -9.85 8.87
CA GLY A 170 -17.79 -9.49 8.76
C GLY A 170 -18.52 -9.59 10.10
N ARG A 171 -18.20 -10.61 10.91
CA ARG A 171 -18.76 -10.78 12.26
C ARG A 171 -18.28 -9.68 13.22
N ASN A 172 -17.03 -9.24 13.09
CA ASN A 172 -16.47 -8.16 13.89
C ASN A 172 -17.12 -6.81 13.55
N SER A 173 -17.30 -6.50 12.26
CA SER A 173 -18.04 -5.31 11.83
C SER A 173 -19.50 -5.32 12.31
N SER A 174 -20.14 -6.50 12.33
CA SER A 174 -21.48 -6.66 12.90
C SER A 174 -21.50 -6.37 14.41
N ILE A 175 -20.53 -6.87 15.17
CA ILE A 175 -20.39 -6.60 16.61
C ILE A 175 -20.18 -5.10 16.85
N GLU A 176 -19.30 -4.44 16.10
CA GLU A 176 -19.05 -3.00 16.19
C GLU A 176 -20.32 -2.19 15.92
N SER A 177 -21.09 -2.53 14.88
CA SER A 177 -22.38 -1.86 14.60
C SER A 177 -23.41 -2.04 15.73
N THR A 178 -23.41 -3.22 16.37
CA THR A 178 -24.31 -3.54 17.48
C THR A 178 -23.91 -2.76 18.73
N LEU A 179 -22.61 -2.67 19.01
CA LEU A 179 -22.05 -1.87 20.11
C LEU A 179 -22.33 -0.39 19.92
N GLN A 180 -22.18 0.13 18.70
CA GLN A 180 -22.49 1.52 18.38
C GLN A 180 -23.98 1.81 18.60
N SER A 181 -24.87 0.95 18.11
CA SER A 181 -26.32 1.06 18.37
C SER A 181 -26.66 1.00 19.86
N HIS A 182 -26.00 0.15 20.64
CA HIS A 182 -26.19 0.06 22.09
C HIS A 182 -25.68 1.32 22.81
N SER A 183 -24.54 1.88 22.40
CA SER A 183 -24.00 3.13 22.92
C SER A 183 -24.98 4.30 22.68
N GLU A 184 -25.59 4.37 21.51
CA GLU A 184 -26.61 5.39 21.20
C GLU A 184 -27.86 5.23 22.08
N LYS A 185 -28.32 4.00 22.30
CA LYS A 185 -29.44 3.72 23.22
C LYS A 185 -29.10 4.10 24.67
N LEU A 186 -27.88 3.81 25.13
CA LEU A 186 -27.42 4.20 26.45
C LEU A 186 -27.34 5.72 26.58
N ASP A 187 -26.85 6.44 25.57
CA ASP A 187 -26.80 7.91 25.59
C ASP A 187 -28.21 8.52 25.70
N VAL A 188 -29.21 7.94 25.02
CA VAL A 188 -30.62 8.35 25.16
C VAL A 188 -31.15 8.07 26.58
N LEU A 189 -30.85 6.91 27.16
CA LEU A 189 -31.25 6.58 28.53
C LEU A 189 -30.56 7.49 29.55
N THR A 190 -29.26 7.75 29.38
CA THR A 190 -28.49 8.67 30.22
C THR A 190 -29.11 10.07 30.18
N ARG A 191 -29.40 10.63 28.99
CA ARG A 191 -30.06 11.94 28.87
C ARG A 191 -31.47 11.97 29.47
N ARG A 192 -32.23 10.88 29.38
CA ARG A 192 -33.59 10.79 29.96
C ARG A 192 -33.60 10.57 31.47
N SER A 193 -32.55 9.95 32.01
CA SER A 193 -32.39 9.68 33.45
C SER A 193 -31.68 10.81 34.19
N GLU A 194 -30.94 11.67 33.49
CA GLU A 194 -30.25 12.83 34.06
C GLU A 194 -31.15 13.74 34.93
N PRO A 195 -32.41 14.04 34.56
CA PRO A 195 -33.31 14.85 35.40
C PRO A 195 -33.73 14.18 36.71
N PHE A 196 -33.63 12.85 36.80
CA PHE A 196 -33.92 12.06 37.99
C PHE A 196 -32.69 11.81 38.85
N SER A 197 -31.52 12.31 38.44
CA SER A 197 -30.29 12.16 39.22
C SER A 197 -30.41 12.97 40.54
N PRO A 198 -30.25 12.33 41.72
CA PRO A 198 -30.40 12.98 43.03
C PRO A 198 -29.50 14.22 43.19
N SER A 199 -28.39 14.27 42.45
CA SER A 199 -27.43 15.38 42.44
C SER A 199 -28.01 16.69 41.90
N ARG A 200 -29.06 16.67 41.06
CA ARG A 200 -29.74 17.91 40.60
C ARG A 200 -30.90 18.36 41.48
N GLN A 201 -31.41 17.52 42.38
CA GLN A 201 -32.51 17.90 43.27
C GLN A 201 -32.05 18.76 44.45
N GLN A 202 -30.76 18.78 44.77
CA GLN A 202 -30.22 19.58 45.88
C GLN A 202 -30.03 21.08 45.56
N GLU A 203 -30.13 21.49 44.30
CA GLU A 203 -29.86 22.88 43.87
C GLU A 203 -31.11 23.77 43.77
N ARG A 204 -32.30 23.26 44.10
CA ARG A 204 -33.55 24.04 44.05
C ARG A 204 -34.25 24.10 45.41
N LEU A 205 -33.58 24.70 46.39
CA LEU A 205 -34.25 25.21 47.59
C LEU A 205 -34.29 26.75 47.51
N PRO A 206 -35.47 27.37 47.38
CA PRO A 206 -35.60 28.82 47.41
C PRO A 206 -35.28 29.29 48.83
N THR A 207 -34.14 29.97 48.97
CA THR A 207 -33.80 30.66 50.22
C THR A 207 -34.54 31.98 50.22
N ASP A 208 -35.69 32.03 50.89
CA ASP A 208 -36.38 33.28 51.17
C ASP A 208 -36.67 33.40 52.68
N ALA A 209 -36.39 34.59 53.19
CA ALA A 209 -36.69 35.16 54.50
C ALA A 209 -36.00 34.59 55.77
N GLY A 210 -35.11 35.42 56.34
CA GLY A 210 -35.32 35.91 57.71
C GLY A 210 -34.27 35.59 58.78
N THR A 211 -33.60 36.66 59.24
CA THR A 211 -33.33 36.93 60.68
C THR A 211 -31.96 36.55 61.28
N MET A 212 -31.12 37.60 61.38
CA MET A 212 -30.21 38.02 62.47
C MET A 212 -28.82 37.34 62.68
N PRO A 213 -27.84 38.11 63.20
CA PRO A 213 -26.41 37.92 62.93
C PRO A 213 -25.67 37.27 64.09
N LEU A 214 -24.67 36.44 63.77
CA LEU A 214 -23.58 36.12 64.69
C LEU A 214 -22.26 36.03 63.90
N PRO A 215 -21.14 36.53 64.45
CA PRO A 215 -19.90 36.66 63.73
C PRO A 215 -19.11 35.37 63.84
N ARG A 216 -18.40 34.96 62.78
CA ARG A 216 -16.97 34.59 62.89
C ARG A 216 -16.32 34.17 61.59
N PHE A 217 -15.10 34.69 61.47
CA PHE A 217 -13.91 34.23 60.75
C PHE A 217 -13.97 34.13 59.22
N ARG A 218 -13.55 35.25 58.62
CA ARG A 218 -12.68 35.29 57.43
C ARG A 218 -11.51 34.30 57.60
N MET A 219 -11.38 33.38 56.65
CA MET A 219 -10.08 33.02 56.09
C MET A 219 -10.13 33.33 54.60
N SER A 220 -9.42 34.40 54.25
CA SER A 220 -9.20 34.86 52.89
C SER A 220 -8.11 33.98 52.25
N THR A 221 -8.36 33.42 51.08
CA THR A 221 -7.35 33.31 50.02
C THR A 221 -8.01 33.66 48.67
N PRO A 222 -7.24 34.23 47.73
CA PRO A 222 -7.74 35.29 46.86
C PRO A 222 -8.26 34.79 45.52
N ASN A 223 -9.31 35.50 45.08
CA ASN A 223 -9.68 35.70 43.68
C ASN A 223 -8.49 36.12 42.83
N GLY A 224 -8.54 35.74 41.55
CA GLY A 224 -7.60 36.19 40.52
C GLY A 224 -8.21 36.10 39.13
N THR A 225 -9.22 36.92 38.94
CA THR A 225 -10.16 37.07 37.84
C THR A 225 -9.56 37.60 36.51
N HIS A 226 -10.41 37.47 35.47
CA HIS A 226 -10.55 38.32 34.27
C HIS A 226 -9.63 38.12 33.04
N SER A 227 -10.24 37.53 32.01
CA SER A 227 -10.71 38.23 30.79
C SER A 227 -9.84 39.32 30.14
N ARG A 228 -9.52 39.02 28.87
CA ARG A 228 -9.71 39.86 27.66
C ARG A 228 -8.50 40.67 27.13
N ALA A 229 -8.39 40.58 25.80
CA ALA A 229 -7.90 41.57 24.83
C ALA A 229 -6.47 41.41 24.26
N LEU A 230 -6.45 41.07 22.96
CA LEU A 230 -5.78 41.81 21.87
C LEU A 230 -4.52 42.62 22.20
N SER A 231 -3.38 42.19 21.64
CA SER A 231 -2.35 43.07 21.02
C SER A 231 -1.27 42.19 20.37
N LYS A 232 -1.09 42.30 19.04
CA LYS A 232 0.00 43.02 18.37
C LYS A 232 1.41 42.48 18.68
N THR A 233 1.93 41.71 17.73
CA THR A 233 3.34 41.37 17.51
C THR A 233 4.22 42.61 17.28
N PRO A 234 5.42 42.66 17.89
CA PRO A 234 6.58 43.39 17.37
C PRO A 234 7.67 42.44 16.84
N PRO A 235 8.63 42.95 16.05
CA PRO A 235 9.54 42.14 15.25
C PRO A 235 10.80 41.68 16.00
N ALA A 236 11.42 40.64 15.46
CA ALA A 236 12.67 40.03 15.89
C ALA A 236 13.88 40.99 15.79
N PRO A 237 14.85 40.90 16.72
CA PRO A 237 16.19 41.42 16.46
C PRO A 237 17.08 40.34 15.81
N GLN A 238 17.78 40.77 14.77
CA GLN A 238 18.91 40.08 14.17
C GLN A 238 20.04 39.96 15.20
N CYS A 239 20.63 38.77 15.32
CA CYS A 239 21.87 38.57 16.06
C CYS A 239 22.99 38.21 15.08
N GLN A 240 23.96 39.11 14.95
CA GLN A 240 25.26 38.87 14.35
C GLN A 240 26.23 38.47 15.47
N CYS A 241 26.79 37.28 15.38
CA CYS A 241 28.11 37.01 15.96
C CYS A 241 28.71 35.77 15.31
N GLY A 242 29.78 36.00 14.55
CA GLY A 242 30.80 35.01 14.30
C GLY A 242 31.71 34.84 15.51
N VAL A 243 32.68 33.95 15.33
CA VAL A 243 33.79 33.57 16.20
C VAL A 243 33.57 32.26 16.99
N THR A 244 34.43 31.33 16.59
CA THR A 244 34.88 30.07 17.17
C THR A 244 34.85 29.98 18.70
N CYS A 245 34.24 28.89 19.21
CA CYS A 245 34.57 28.35 20.52
C CYS A 245 34.69 26.81 20.42
N SER A 246 35.92 26.33 20.44
CA SER A 246 36.27 24.96 20.81
C SER A 246 35.91 24.75 22.28
N LEU A 247 35.11 23.73 22.59
CA LEU A 247 34.93 23.27 23.95
C LEU A 247 35.37 21.81 24.10
N HIS A 248 36.41 21.72 24.91
CA HIS A 248 36.96 20.57 25.60
C HIS A 248 35.86 19.85 26.39
N VAL A 249 35.73 18.53 26.22
CA VAL A 249 34.88 17.69 27.07
C VAL A 249 35.76 16.61 27.69
N SER A 250 35.92 16.67 29.01
CA SER A 250 36.49 15.61 29.84
C SER A 250 35.48 14.46 30.00
N PRO A 251 35.95 13.20 30.15
CA PRO A 251 35.08 12.04 30.10
C PRO A 251 34.46 11.71 31.46
N MET A 252 33.15 11.42 31.48
CA MET A 252 32.51 10.73 32.59
C MET A 252 32.77 9.22 32.46
N GLN A 253 33.36 8.65 33.51
CA GLN A 253 33.47 7.22 33.71
C GLN A 253 32.09 6.64 34.05
N VAL A 254 31.68 5.59 33.33
CA VAL A 254 30.64 4.66 33.79
C VAL A 254 31.20 3.25 33.68
N THR A 255 31.62 2.73 34.83
CA THR A 255 31.87 1.31 35.07
C THR A 255 30.54 0.61 35.27
N LYS A 256 30.16 -0.30 34.37
CA LYS A 256 29.33 -1.47 34.73
C LYS A 256 29.80 -2.71 33.97
N VAL A 257 30.34 -3.61 34.78
CA VAL A 257 30.58 -5.02 34.52
C VAL A 257 29.24 -5.70 34.28
N PHE A 258 29.09 -6.42 33.16
CA PHE A 258 28.19 -7.56 33.09
C PHE A 258 28.87 -8.69 32.31
N GLU A 259 29.01 -9.79 33.04
CA GLU A 259 29.69 -11.02 32.72
C GLU A 259 28.78 -11.89 31.86
N ASN A 260 29.32 -12.40 30.75
CA ASN A 260 28.64 -13.30 29.83
C ASN A 260 28.50 -14.70 30.45
N GLN A 261 27.27 -15.20 30.56
CA GLN A 261 26.98 -16.64 30.73
C GLN A 261 26.02 -17.08 29.61
N PRO A 262 26.31 -18.17 28.89
CA PRO A 262 25.45 -18.68 27.83
C PRO A 262 24.25 -19.44 28.40
N ILE A 263 23.04 -19.07 27.96
CA ILE A 263 21.80 -19.79 28.25
C ILE A 263 21.74 -21.04 27.36
N LEU A 264 21.83 -22.22 27.97
CA LEU A 264 21.52 -23.51 27.37
C LEU A 264 20.00 -23.66 27.22
N VAL A 265 19.52 -23.83 25.99
CA VAL A 265 18.11 -24.16 25.70
C VAL A 265 17.97 -25.67 25.50
N PRO A 266 17.06 -26.37 26.21
CA PRO A 266 16.85 -27.81 26.04
C PRO A 266 16.18 -28.13 24.69
N ARG A 267 16.77 -29.10 23.99
CA ARG A 267 16.31 -29.64 22.71
C ARG A 267 15.19 -30.65 22.95
N LEU A 268 13.94 -30.28 22.67
CA LEU A 268 12.79 -31.21 22.67
C LEU A 268 12.89 -32.17 21.47
N ARG A 269 13.01 -33.47 21.74
CA ARG A 269 12.91 -34.54 20.74
C ARG A 269 11.44 -34.91 20.53
N LEU A 270 10.97 -34.86 19.28
CA LEU A 270 9.72 -35.48 18.85
C LEU A 270 9.95 -36.97 18.56
N PRO A 271 8.97 -37.86 18.85
CA PRO A 271 9.06 -39.28 18.54
C PRO A 271 8.73 -39.55 17.06
N PRO A 272 9.21 -40.68 16.49
CA PRO A 272 8.94 -41.05 15.11
C PRO A 272 7.52 -41.62 14.92
N PRO A 273 6.95 -41.54 13.71
CA PRO A 273 5.60 -42.03 13.43
C PRO A 273 5.57 -43.57 13.38
N THR A 274 4.62 -44.15 14.10
CA THR A 274 4.30 -45.57 14.08
C THR A 274 3.58 -45.93 12.78
N THR A 275 4.17 -46.85 12.01
CA THR A 275 3.54 -47.48 10.86
C THR A 275 2.49 -48.48 11.36
N GLN A 276 1.20 -48.23 11.10
CA GLN A 276 0.17 -49.25 11.25
C GLN A 276 -0.27 -49.73 9.86
N ALA A 277 -0.03 -51.02 9.64
CA ALA A 277 -0.59 -51.80 8.56
C ALA A 277 -2.07 -52.05 8.85
N SER A 278 -2.95 -51.72 7.91
CA SER A 278 -4.34 -52.16 7.90
C SER A 278 -4.51 -53.16 6.77
N GLY A 279 -4.50 -54.45 7.13
CA GLY A 279 -5.15 -55.48 6.35
C GLY A 279 -6.49 -55.76 7.00
N LEU A 280 -7.60 -55.62 6.27
CA LEU A 280 -8.83 -56.34 6.53
C LEU A 280 -9.60 -56.53 5.22
N THR A 281 -10.10 -57.74 5.12
CA THR A 281 -10.64 -58.48 3.98
C THR A 281 -12.06 -58.10 3.58
N GLU A 282 -12.34 -58.31 2.29
CA GLU A 282 -13.65 -58.27 1.65
C GLU A 282 -14.67 -59.22 2.30
N ALA A 283 -15.93 -58.77 2.39
CA ALA A 283 -17.11 -59.62 2.24
C ALA A 283 -18.30 -58.77 1.77
N ALA A 284 -19.03 -59.34 0.80
CA ALA A 284 -20.00 -58.70 -0.06
C ALA A 284 -21.34 -58.36 0.59
N CYS A 285 -22.04 -57.37 0.03
CA CYS A 285 -23.48 -57.50 -0.24
C CYS A 285 -23.90 -56.57 -1.38
N ALA A 286 -24.53 -57.17 -2.39
CA ALA A 286 -24.95 -56.56 -3.64
C ALA A 286 -26.31 -55.85 -3.51
N VAL A 287 -26.48 -54.70 -4.16
CA VAL A 287 -27.78 -54.24 -4.66
C VAL A 287 -27.58 -53.65 -6.06
N ARG A 288 -28.24 -54.28 -7.04
CA ARG A 288 -28.31 -53.88 -8.45
C ARG A 288 -29.24 -52.68 -8.64
N LEU A 289 -28.92 -51.80 -9.58
CA LEU A 289 -29.92 -51.09 -10.39
C LEU A 289 -29.36 -50.66 -11.75
N SER A 290 -29.87 -51.38 -12.77
CA SER A 290 -30.16 -51.02 -14.16
C SER A 290 -29.34 -49.95 -14.90
N THR A 291 -28.58 -50.42 -15.89
CA THR A 291 -28.06 -49.63 -17.03
C THR A 291 -28.90 -49.92 -18.27
N HIS A 292 -29.42 -48.86 -18.92
CA HIS A 292 -29.89 -48.92 -20.30
C HIS A 292 -28.90 -48.19 -21.22
N ALA A 293 -28.81 -48.76 -22.43
CA ALA A 293 -27.78 -48.57 -23.43
C ALA A 293 -27.76 -47.19 -24.11
N VAL A 294 -26.57 -46.77 -24.54
CA VAL A 294 -26.40 -45.82 -25.65
C VAL A 294 -25.34 -46.39 -26.61
N THR A 295 -25.75 -46.37 -27.87
CA THR A 295 -25.20 -46.98 -29.07
C THR A 295 -23.81 -46.46 -29.47
N GLU A 296 -22.98 -47.39 -29.96
CA GLU A 296 -21.66 -47.16 -30.54
C GLU A 296 -21.72 -46.31 -31.84
N VAL A 297 -20.72 -45.45 -32.02
CA VAL A 297 -20.41 -44.76 -33.30
C VAL A 297 -18.93 -45.05 -33.63
N PRO A 298 -18.55 -45.29 -34.90
CA PRO A 298 -17.29 -45.92 -35.25
C PRO A 298 -16.06 -44.99 -35.15
N VAL A 299 -14.95 -45.60 -34.73
CA VAL A 299 -13.61 -45.02 -34.64
C VAL A 299 -13.02 -44.78 -36.03
N ALA A 300 -12.69 -43.52 -36.33
CA ALA A 300 -11.81 -43.14 -37.43
C ALA A 300 -10.38 -42.87 -36.92
N HIS A 301 -9.41 -43.28 -37.72
CA HIS A 301 -7.94 -43.23 -37.52
C HIS A 301 -7.40 -41.99 -36.79
N VAL A 302 -6.62 -42.23 -35.73
CA VAL A 302 -5.74 -41.25 -35.09
C VAL A 302 -4.33 -41.37 -35.70
N PRO A 303 -3.76 -40.32 -36.31
CA PRO A 303 -2.35 -40.31 -36.68
C PRO A 303 -1.46 -40.10 -35.43
N GLY A 304 -0.33 -40.82 -35.41
CA GLY A 304 0.61 -40.86 -34.29
C GLY A 304 1.23 -39.50 -33.91
N PRO A 305 1.83 -39.41 -32.71
CA PRO A 305 2.27 -38.14 -32.13
C PRO A 305 3.42 -37.54 -32.95
N ALA A 306 3.21 -36.30 -33.39
CA ALA A 306 4.22 -35.50 -34.04
C ALA A 306 5.39 -35.23 -33.07
N VAL A 307 6.60 -35.52 -33.56
CA VAL A 307 7.87 -35.18 -32.94
C VAL A 307 7.94 -33.66 -32.74
N VAL A 308 7.99 -33.22 -31.49
CA VAL A 308 8.19 -31.81 -31.12
C VAL A 308 9.66 -31.45 -31.42
N PRO A 309 9.94 -30.42 -32.23
CA PRO A 309 11.32 -30.00 -32.44
C PRO A 309 11.87 -29.30 -31.20
N ALA A 310 13.12 -29.59 -30.89
CA ALA A 310 13.88 -29.00 -29.80
C ALA A 310 13.95 -27.46 -29.93
N VAL A 311 13.41 -26.76 -28.94
CA VAL A 311 13.45 -25.29 -28.83
C VAL A 311 14.87 -24.89 -28.45
N SER A 312 15.66 -24.54 -29.45
CA SER A 312 16.97 -23.90 -29.29
C SER A 312 16.78 -22.38 -29.30
N GLY A 313 17.05 -21.69 -28.19
CA GLY A 313 17.15 -20.21 -28.16
C GLY A 313 16.60 -19.54 -26.89
N LEU A 314 17.29 -19.69 -25.75
CA LEU A 314 17.01 -19.00 -24.48
C LEU A 314 17.43 -17.51 -24.49
N SER A 315 16.87 -16.71 -25.40
CA SER A 315 16.98 -15.23 -25.37
C SER A 315 15.72 -14.50 -25.84
N GLY A 316 14.58 -15.19 -25.92
CA GLY A 316 13.30 -14.56 -26.24
C GLY A 316 12.71 -13.88 -25.02
N PHE A 317 12.60 -12.55 -25.03
CA PHE A 317 11.66 -11.87 -24.15
C PHE A 317 10.26 -12.42 -24.46
N GLU A 318 9.63 -13.06 -23.49
CA GLU A 318 8.27 -13.57 -23.64
C GLU A 318 7.35 -12.42 -24.07
N THR A 319 6.85 -12.53 -25.30
CA THR A 319 5.91 -11.57 -25.84
C THR A 319 4.55 -11.88 -25.24
N LEU A 320 3.99 -10.92 -24.50
CA LEU A 320 2.68 -11.02 -23.88
C LEU A 320 1.60 -10.76 -24.93
N THR A 321 0.64 -11.67 -25.04
CA THR A 321 -0.47 -11.56 -25.99
C THR A 321 -1.75 -11.12 -25.28
N PRO A 322 -2.40 -10.04 -25.73
CA PRO A 322 -3.72 -9.65 -25.21
C PRO A 322 -4.77 -10.73 -25.47
N VAL A 323 -5.67 -10.94 -24.50
CA VAL A 323 -6.75 -11.93 -24.55
C VAL A 323 -8.11 -11.22 -24.42
N SER A 324 -9.08 -11.60 -25.24
CA SER A 324 -10.46 -11.12 -25.13
C SER A 324 -11.26 -11.94 -24.12
N ILE A 325 -11.95 -11.27 -23.21
CA ILE A 325 -12.70 -11.85 -22.09
C ILE A 325 -14.11 -11.27 -22.11
N ALA A 326 -15.13 -12.12 -22.05
CA ALA A 326 -16.51 -11.69 -21.89
C ALA A 326 -16.86 -11.59 -20.40
N HIS A 327 -17.30 -10.41 -19.95
CA HIS A 327 -17.69 -10.14 -18.57
C HIS A 327 -18.85 -9.14 -18.55
N ASP A 328 -19.91 -9.42 -17.79
CA ASP A 328 -21.13 -8.59 -17.71
C ASP A 328 -21.72 -8.18 -19.07
N GLY A 329 -21.74 -9.13 -20.02
CA GLY A 329 -22.24 -8.89 -21.37
C GLY A 329 -21.39 -7.93 -22.21
N LYS A 330 -20.17 -7.60 -21.77
CA LYS A 330 -19.18 -6.79 -22.51
C LYS A 330 -17.92 -7.59 -22.77
N THR A 331 -17.31 -7.35 -23.92
CA THR A 331 -15.99 -7.90 -24.24
C THR A 331 -14.92 -6.91 -23.80
N HIS A 332 -14.01 -7.37 -22.97
CA HIS A 332 -12.82 -6.64 -22.54
C HIS A 332 -11.59 -7.31 -23.13
N THR A 333 -10.58 -6.53 -23.50
CA THR A 333 -9.26 -7.08 -23.83
C THR A 333 -8.34 -6.86 -22.64
N ALA A 334 -7.74 -7.92 -22.11
CA ALA A 334 -6.80 -7.85 -21.01
C ALA A 334 -5.42 -8.36 -21.45
N LEU A 335 -4.37 -7.69 -20.99
CA LEU A 335 -2.99 -8.14 -21.09
C LEU A 335 -2.62 -8.87 -19.80
N ARG A 336 -2.42 -10.19 -19.88
CA ARG A 336 -2.01 -11.00 -18.74
C ARG A 336 -0.55 -10.72 -18.39
N LEU A 337 -0.30 -10.40 -17.12
CA LEU A 337 1.06 -10.07 -16.66
C LEU A 337 1.82 -11.28 -16.11
N LEU A 338 1.10 -12.32 -15.67
CA LEU A 338 1.73 -13.56 -15.21
C LEU A 338 2.10 -14.46 -16.40
N PRO A 339 3.29 -15.07 -16.39
CA PRO A 339 3.67 -16.08 -17.37
C PRO A 339 2.88 -17.38 -17.14
N GLY A 340 2.64 -18.12 -18.22
CA GLY A 340 2.03 -19.45 -18.18
C GLY A 340 1.00 -19.69 -19.28
N PRO A 341 0.66 -20.96 -19.57
CA PRO A 341 -0.29 -21.31 -20.63
C PRO A 341 -1.72 -20.84 -20.33
N SER A 342 -2.08 -20.72 -19.05
CA SER A 342 -3.42 -20.30 -18.61
C SER A 342 -3.43 -19.79 -17.15
N PRO A 343 -2.64 -18.75 -16.81
CA PRO A 343 -2.63 -18.22 -15.45
C PRO A 343 -4.03 -17.70 -15.08
N PRO A 344 -4.45 -17.84 -13.81
CA PRO A 344 -5.68 -17.23 -13.33
C PRO A 344 -5.62 -15.72 -13.53
N TYR A 345 -6.76 -15.12 -13.83
CA TYR A 345 -6.85 -13.67 -13.98
C TYR A 345 -6.48 -12.99 -12.68
N THR A 346 -5.61 -11.99 -12.78
CA THR A 346 -5.16 -11.25 -11.62
C THR A 346 -5.76 -9.85 -11.60
N PRO A 347 -5.92 -9.22 -10.43
CA PRO A 347 -6.30 -7.82 -10.34
C PRO A 347 -5.23 -6.85 -10.89
N PHE A 348 -4.11 -7.39 -11.39
CA PHE A 348 -3.00 -6.64 -11.98
C PHE A 348 -2.98 -6.70 -13.50
N ASP A 349 -3.75 -7.60 -14.13
CA ASP A 349 -3.85 -7.69 -15.59
C ASP A 349 -4.34 -6.35 -16.16
N MET A 350 -3.76 -5.90 -17.27
CA MET A 350 -4.05 -4.57 -17.79
C MET A 350 -5.22 -4.61 -18.77
N VAL A 351 -6.30 -3.90 -18.47
CA VAL A 351 -7.42 -3.76 -19.42
C VAL A 351 -7.01 -2.78 -20.52
N LEU A 352 -6.85 -3.29 -21.74
CA LEU A 352 -6.42 -2.54 -22.92
C LEU A 352 -7.61 -1.98 -23.72
N PRO A 353 -7.43 -0.87 -24.46
CA PRO A 353 -8.38 -0.42 -25.45
C PRO A 353 -8.30 -1.31 -26.70
N GLU A 354 -9.17 -1.06 -27.68
CA GLU A 354 -9.15 -1.78 -28.97
C GLU A 354 -7.81 -1.57 -29.72
N PRO A 355 -7.37 -2.54 -30.55
CA PRO A 355 -6.09 -2.45 -31.29
C PRO A 355 -5.94 -1.15 -32.10
N MET A 356 -7.05 -0.63 -32.62
CA MET A 356 -7.11 0.64 -33.35
C MET A 356 -6.56 1.83 -32.55
N ALA A 357 -6.62 1.80 -31.21
CA ALA A 357 -6.05 2.86 -30.37
C ALA A 357 -4.52 2.99 -30.52
N PHE A 358 -3.84 1.93 -30.96
CA PHE A 358 -2.39 1.86 -31.14
C PHE A 358 -1.94 2.12 -32.59
N CYS A 359 -2.87 2.15 -33.54
CA CYS A 359 -2.57 2.30 -34.96
C CYS A 359 -2.50 3.78 -35.34
N ASP A 360 -1.55 4.13 -36.22
CA ASP A 360 -1.51 5.48 -36.79
C ASP A 360 -2.69 5.65 -37.77
N PRO A 361 -3.57 6.65 -37.60
CA PRO A 361 -4.73 6.82 -38.48
C PRO A 361 -4.36 7.08 -39.95
N THR A 362 -3.12 7.50 -40.23
CA THR A 362 -2.62 7.70 -41.59
C THR A 362 -2.10 6.42 -42.24
N ASN A 363 -1.78 5.40 -41.43
CA ASN A 363 -1.24 4.14 -41.89
C ASN A 363 -2.27 3.03 -41.67
N MET A 364 -2.97 2.63 -42.74
CA MET A 364 -4.02 1.61 -42.71
C MET A 364 -3.49 0.17 -42.50
N THR A 365 -2.48 0.00 -41.65
CA THR A 365 -2.00 -1.33 -41.26
C THR A 365 -3.05 -2.09 -40.46
N VAL A 366 -2.95 -3.42 -40.54
CA VAL A 366 -3.80 -4.40 -39.83
C VAL A 366 -3.97 -4.03 -38.36
N ASP A 367 -5.22 -4.12 -37.87
CA ASP A 367 -5.62 -3.93 -36.47
C ASP A 367 -4.90 -4.91 -35.53
N ARG A 368 -3.66 -4.58 -35.15
CA ARG A 368 -2.82 -5.42 -34.30
C ARG A 368 -2.27 -4.64 -33.13
N TYR A 369 -2.29 -5.27 -31.96
CA TYR A 369 -1.61 -4.74 -30.79
C TYR A 369 -0.09 -4.67 -31.00
N PRO A 370 0.59 -3.67 -30.42
CA PRO A 370 2.05 -3.66 -30.38
C PRO A 370 2.57 -4.87 -29.59
N ALA A 371 3.86 -5.19 -29.77
CA ALA A 371 4.50 -6.26 -29.01
C ALA A 371 4.65 -5.84 -27.55
N PHE A 372 3.87 -6.46 -26.67
CA PHE A 372 4.03 -6.33 -25.23
C PHE A 372 5.05 -7.34 -24.72
N THR A 373 5.86 -6.92 -23.76
CA THR A 373 6.90 -7.71 -23.08
C THR A 373 6.83 -7.37 -21.60
N SER A 374 7.44 -8.19 -20.76
CA SER A 374 7.57 -7.91 -19.32
C SER A 374 8.22 -6.55 -19.00
N ARG A 375 8.97 -5.96 -19.95
CA ARG A 375 9.64 -4.65 -19.77
C ARG A 375 8.76 -3.45 -20.08
N ASN A 376 7.76 -3.61 -20.95
CA ASN A 376 6.93 -2.52 -21.46
C ASN A 376 5.43 -2.68 -21.08
N CYS A 377 5.10 -3.64 -20.22
CA CYS A 377 3.76 -3.87 -19.68
C CYS A 377 3.52 -3.02 -18.40
N ASN A 378 3.70 -1.71 -18.51
CA ASN A 378 3.32 -0.72 -17.49
C ASN A 378 2.53 0.41 -18.14
N TRP A 379 1.70 1.12 -17.37
CA TRP A 379 0.78 2.14 -17.92
C TRP A 379 1.51 3.23 -18.70
N THR A 380 2.65 3.73 -18.21
CA THR A 380 3.46 4.74 -18.90
C THR A 380 3.91 4.27 -20.29
N SER A 381 4.36 3.02 -20.40
CA SER A 381 4.79 2.44 -21.67
C SER A 381 3.61 2.20 -22.61
N VAL A 382 2.48 1.69 -22.09
CA VAL A 382 1.26 1.50 -22.88
C VAL A 382 0.74 2.84 -23.41
N PHE A 383 0.83 3.91 -22.60
CA PHE A 383 0.41 5.25 -23.01
C PHE A 383 1.25 5.81 -24.14
N ALA A 384 2.57 5.63 -24.09
CA ALA A 384 3.47 6.05 -25.16
C ALA A 384 3.19 5.34 -26.52
N MET A 385 2.57 4.15 -26.47
CA MET A 385 2.18 3.39 -27.66
C MET A 385 0.82 3.82 -28.24
N ILE A 386 -0.02 4.54 -27.50
CA ILE A 386 -1.34 4.97 -27.98
C ILE A 386 -1.20 6.11 -29.00
N LYS A 387 -1.84 5.95 -30.16
CA LYS A 387 -1.86 6.91 -31.26
C LYS A 387 -3.21 7.57 -31.45
N GLN A 388 -4.30 6.92 -31.02
CA GLN A 388 -5.67 7.43 -31.17
C GLN A 388 -6.38 7.51 -29.81
N PRO A 389 -6.11 8.55 -29.01
CA PRO A 389 -6.65 8.66 -27.65
C PRO A 389 -8.18 8.73 -27.61
N ALA A 390 -8.85 9.21 -28.66
CA ALA A 390 -10.30 9.29 -28.72
C ALA A 390 -11.01 7.93 -28.53
N LEU A 391 -10.33 6.82 -28.87
CA LEU A 391 -10.85 5.46 -28.71
C LEU A 391 -10.78 4.95 -27.26
N LEU A 392 -9.99 5.60 -26.40
CA LEU A 392 -9.81 5.20 -25.01
C LEU A 392 -11.10 5.32 -24.20
N TRP A 393 -11.98 6.29 -24.54
CA TRP A 393 -13.24 6.48 -23.83
C TRP A 393 -14.12 5.22 -23.81
N LYS A 394 -14.10 4.42 -24.89
CA LYS A 394 -14.91 3.20 -24.96
C LYS A 394 -14.50 2.17 -23.90
N ALA A 395 -13.20 2.00 -23.70
CA ALA A 395 -12.63 1.02 -22.77
C ALA A 395 -12.47 1.54 -21.34
N TRP A 396 -12.03 2.80 -21.20
CA TRP A 396 -11.55 3.35 -19.94
C TRP A 396 -12.43 4.43 -19.32
N ARG A 397 -13.57 4.79 -19.92
CA ARG A 397 -14.46 5.76 -19.28
C ARG A 397 -14.81 5.36 -17.84
N PRO A 398 -14.97 6.34 -16.93
CA PRO A 398 -15.58 6.08 -15.65
C PRO A 398 -16.99 5.54 -15.84
N GLU A 399 -17.46 4.80 -14.84
CA GLU A 399 -18.81 4.28 -14.85
C GLU A 399 -19.83 5.39 -14.58
N SER A 400 -21.11 5.04 -14.69
CA SER A 400 -22.15 5.97 -14.27
C SER A 400 -22.01 6.23 -12.77
N LEU A 401 -22.40 7.43 -12.32
CA LEU A 401 -22.29 7.76 -10.90
C LEU A 401 -23.07 6.78 -10.00
N GLY A 402 -24.15 6.17 -10.51
CA GLY A 402 -24.93 5.15 -9.80
C GLY A 402 -24.26 3.79 -9.70
N SER A 403 -23.22 3.53 -10.51
CA SER A 403 -22.44 2.28 -10.46
C SER A 403 -21.45 2.28 -9.30
N TYR A 404 -21.08 3.44 -8.78
CA TYR A 404 -20.20 3.54 -7.62
C TYR A 404 -21.02 3.43 -6.32
N PRO A 405 -20.78 2.41 -5.48
CA PRO A 405 -21.49 2.28 -4.20
C PRO A 405 -21.07 3.35 -3.18
N ASN A 406 -19.85 3.88 -3.30
CA ASN A 406 -19.29 4.87 -2.39
C ASN A 406 -18.24 5.77 -3.11
N VAL A 407 -17.89 6.89 -2.48
CA VAL A 407 -16.88 7.85 -2.92
C VAL A 407 -15.49 7.22 -2.95
N ARG A 408 -15.23 6.24 -2.07
CA ARG A 408 -13.95 5.50 -2.03
C ARG A 408 -13.67 4.77 -3.34
N LEU A 409 -14.62 4.01 -3.90
CA LEU A 409 -14.42 3.31 -5.18
C LEU A 409 -14.33 4.27 -6.37
N LEU A 410 -15.02 5.42 -6.30
CA LEU A 410 -14.88 6.49 -7.29
C LEU A 410 -13.45 7.06 -7.27
N TRP A 411 -12.93 7.36 -6.07
CA TRP A 411 -11.57 7.85 -5.89
C TRP A 411 -10.52 6.80 -6.28
N GLN A 412 -10.75 5.54 -5.95
CA GLN A 412 -9.89 4.44 -6.37
C GLN A 412 -9.80 4.36 -7.90
N ALA A 413 -10.92 4.48 -8.61
CA ALA A 413 -10.92 4.54 -10.08
C ALA A 413 -10.13 5.74 -10.63
N TRP A 414 -10.10 6.86 -9.89
CA TRP A 414 -9.30 8.04 -10.24
C TRP A 414 -7.80 7.80 -10.04
N ASP A 415 -7.42 7.31 -8.85
CA ASP A 415 -6.03 7.33 -8.39
C ASP A 415 -5.27 6.02 -8.66
N GLU A 416 -5.94 4.88 -8.53
CA GLU A 416 -5.35 3.54 -8.70
C GLU A 416 -5.84 2.81 -9.94
N GLY A 417 -6.94 3.28 -10.55
CA GLY A 417 -7.63 2.60 -11.64
C GLY A 417 -8.76 1.71 -11.18
N ALA A 418 -9.73 1.46 -12.06
CA ALA A 418 -10.91 0.67 -11.74
C ALA A 418 -10.64 -0.82 -11.98
N LEU A 419 -10.87 -1.65 -10.95
CA LEU A 419 -10.83 -3.10 -11.04
C LEU A 419 -12.11 -3.62 -11.72
N ILE A 420 -11.95 -4.54 -12.66
CA ILE A 420 -13.02 -5.36 -13.23
C ILE A 420 -12.75 -6.79 -12.78
N GLU A 421 -13.59 -7.31 -11.87
CA GLU A 421 -13.40 -8.64 -11.28
C GLU A 421 -13.34 -9.73 -12.36
N GLY A 422 -12.31 -10.59 -12.29
CA GLY A 422 -12.10 -11.65 -13.29
C GLY A 422 -11.58 -11.20 -14.66
N VAL A 423 -11.29 -9.91 -14.86
CA VAL A 423 -10.72 -9.38 -16.12
C VAL A 423 -9.37 -8.71 -15.89
N GLY A 424 -9.28 -7.81 -14.92
CA GLY A 424 -8.07 -7.00 -14.67
C GLY A 424 -8.42 -5.57 -14.25
N ARG A 425 -7.46 -4.66 -14.36
CA ARG A 425 -7.56 -3.26 -13.92
C ARG A 425 -7.43 -2.29 -15.10
N LYS A 426 -8.31 -1.29 -15.14
CA LYS A 426 -8.20 -0.11 -16.02
C LYS A 426 -7.10 0.82 -15.50
N PRO A 427 -6.47 1.67 -16.32
CA PRO A 427 -5.49 2.62 -15.80
C PRO A 427 -6.11 3.60 -14.80
N PRO A 428 -5.30 4.18 -13.89
CA PRO A 428 -5.68 5.36 -13.14
C PRO A 428 -6.17 6.47 -14.07
N LEU A 429 -7.41 6.94 -13.87
CA LEU A 429 -7.96 8.01 -14.70
C LEU A 429 -7.21 9.32 -14.55
N ARG A 430 -6.53 9.54 -13.42
CA ARG A 430 -5.62 10.67 -13.21
C ARG A 430 -4.50 10.70 -14.25
N LEU A 431 -3.86 9.56 -14.49
CA LEU A 431 -2.77 9.47 -15.47
C LEU A 431 -3.29 9.62 -16.91
N VAL A 432 -4.47 9.09 -17.20
CA VAL A 432 -5.11 9.27 -18.53
C VAL A 432 -5.44 10.74 -18.78
N ASP A 433 -5.96 11.46 -17.78
CA ASP A 433 -6.29 12.88 -17.91
C ASP A 433 -5.04 13.79 -17.88
N GLU A 434 -3.96 13.38 -17.21
CA GLU A 434 -2.67 14.07 -17.26
C GLU A 434 -2.07 14.00 -18.67
N GLU A 435 -2.09 12.82 -19.30
CA GLU A 435 -1.51 12.59 -20.63
C GLU A 435 -2.34 13.23 -21.75
N TRP A 436 -3.66 13.03 -21.75
CA TRP A 436 -4.53 13.40 -22.88
C TRP A 436 -5.66 14.36 -22.54
N GLY A 437 -5.76 14.81 -21.28
CA GLY A 437 -6.81 15.70 -20.83
C GLY A 437 -6.61 17.14 -21.29
N SER A 438 -7.08 18.10 -20.49
CA SER A 438 -7.04 19.52 -20.83
C SER A 438 -5.66 20.12 -20.54
N GLN A 439 -4.65 19.72 -21.31
CA GLN A 439 -3.34 20.37 -21.25
C GLN A 439 -3.45 21.80 -21.80
N LYS A 440 -3.01 22.77 -21.00
CA LYS A 440 -2.81 24.15 -21.49
C LYS A 440 -1.61 24.12 -22.42
N HIS A 441 -1.78 24.60 -23.64
CA HIS A 441 -0.64 24.78 -24.52
C HIS A 441 0.29 25.85 -23.93
N TRP A 442 1.54 25.48 -23.65
CA TRP A 442 2.47 26.31 -22.88
C TRP A 442 2.68 27.71 -23.50
N GLN A 443 2.65 27.84 -24.82
CA GLN A 443 2.83 29.14 -25.49
C GLN A 443 1.57 30.00 -25.50
N THR A 444 0.38 29.40 -25.59
CA THR A 444 -0.84 30.16 -25.90
C THR A 444 -1.78 30.31 -24.71
N SER A 445 -1.55 29.58 -23.61
CA SER A 445 -2.47 29.45 -22.46
C SER A 445 -3.89 28.97 -22.78
N LYS A 446 -4.26 28.87 -24.06
CA LYS A 446 -5.49 28.25 -24.55
C LYS A 446 -5.45 26.76 -24.19
N GLY A 447 -6.41 26.33 -23.38
CA GLY A 447 -6.59 24.92 -23.04
C GLY A 447 -6.94 24.14 -24.30
N ARG A 448 -6.22 23.04 -24.56
CA ARG A 448 -6.70 22.06 -25.54
C ARG A 448 -7.90 21.33 -24.96
N LEU A 449 -8.86 21.04 -25.83
CA LEU A 449 -9.92 20.11 -25.48
C LEU A 449 -9.29 18.72 -25.25
N PRO A 450 -9.82 17.96 -24.28
CA PRO A 450 -9.29 16.64 -23.98
C PRO A 450 -9.43 15.72 -25.19
N SER A 451 -8.33 15.13 -25.62
CA SER A 451 -8.29 14.32 -26.84
C SER A 451 -8.83 12.90 -26.64
N TRP A 452 -8.82 12.41 -25.40
CA TRP A 452 -9.30 11.07 -25.07
C TRP A 452 -10.82 10.96 -24.85
N ARG A 453 -11.54 12.09 -24.91
CA ARG A 453 -12.98 12.17 -24.62
C ARG A 453 -13.74 12.75 -25.81
N PRO A 454 -14.81 12.11 -26.30
CA PRO A 454 -15.65 12.66 -27.37
C PRO A 454 -16.32 13.98 -26.94
N HIS A 455 -15.73 15.12 -27.33
CA HIS A 455 -16.20 16.44 -26.87
C HIS A 455 -17.64 16.76 -27.28
N GLN A 456 -18.09 16.28 -28.45
CA GLN A 456 -19.41 16.62 -28.98
C GLN A 456 -20.56 15.89 -28.28
N ASN A 457 -20.28 14.78 -27.57
CA ASN A 457 -21.32 13.97 -26.95
C ASN A 457 -21.74 14.51 -25.56
N ALA A 458 -23.00 14.92 -25.44
CA ALA A 458 -23.54 15.49 -24.20
C ALA A 458 -23.52 14.50 -23.02
N SER A 459 -23.78 13.22 -23.27
CA SER A 459 -23.75 12.18 -22.22
C SER A 459 -22.34 11.98 -21.66
N VAL A 460 -21.32 12.00 -22.53
CA VAL A 460 -19.90 11.92 -22.15
C VAL A 460 -19.52 13.09 -21.26
N ARG A 461 -19.90 14.31 -21.66
CA ARG A 461 -19.66 15.52 -20.86
C ARG A 461 -20.35 15.42 -19.50
N GLN A 462 -21.59 14.93 -19.46
CA GLN A 462 -22.34 14.77 -18.21
C GLN A 462 -21.68 13.74 -17.28
N THR A 463 -21.39 12.53 -17.76
CA THR A 463 -20.73 11.47 -16.97
C THR A 463 -19.39 11.96 -16.42
N TRP A 464 -18.55 12.58 -17.26
CA TRP A 464 -17.27 13.11 -16.82
C TRP A 464 -17.44 14.23 -15.79
N SER A 465 -18.37 15.16 -16.02
CA SER A 465 -18.60 16.28 -15.09
C SER A 465 -19.05 15.83 -13.71
N GLN A 466 -19.89 14.78 -13.64
CA GLN A 466 -20.35 14.19 -12.38
C GLN A 466 -19.21 13.46 -11.66
N PHE A 467 -18.39 12.72 -12.40
CA PHE A 467 -17.21 12.05 -11.85
C PHE A 467 -16.20 13.07 -11.29
N GLN A 468 -15.83 14.07 -12.10
CA GLN A 468 -14.89 15.12 -11.72
C GLN A 468 -15.39 16.01 -10.58
N PHE A 469 -16.69 16.13 -10.36
CA PHE A 469 -17.24 16.88 -9.23
C PHE A 469 -16.71 16.32 -7.89
N PHE A 470 -16.70 15.00 -7.73
CA PHE A 470 -16.21 14.37 -6.51
C PHE A 470 -14.69 14.42 -6.42
N VAL A 471 -13.99 14.11 -7.52
CA VAL A 471 -12.51 14.20 -7.58
C VAL A 471 -12.02 15.55 -7.08
N LYS A 472 -12.54 16.65 -7.65
CA LYS A 472 -12.13 18.00 -7.24
C LYS A 472 -12.38 18.32 -5.78
N ARG A 473 -13.43 17.76 -5.19
CA ARG A 473 -13.75 17.97 -3.78
C ARG A 473 -12.82 17.19 -2.85
N VAL A 474 -12.47 15.97 -3.22
CA VAL A 474 -11.45 15.20 -2.50
C VAL A 474 -10.09 15.90 -2.62
N GLU A 475 -9.70 16.32 -3.82
CA GLU A 475 -8.46 17.10 -4.03
C GLU A 475 -8.45 18.42 -3.25
N GLN A 476 -9.59 19.11 -3.14
CA GLN A 476 -9.71 20.31 -2.32
C GLN A 476 -9.53 20.01 -0.83
N ALA A 477 -10.08 18.90 -0.32
CA ALA A 477 -9.86 18.48 1.06
C ALA A 477 -8.37 18.13 1.31
N LEU A 478 -7.72 17.45 0.36
CA LEU A 478 -6.28 17.18 0.40
C LEU A 478 -5.46 18.47 0.45
N ALA A 479 -5.80 19.46 -0.39
CA ALA A 479 -5.15 20.76 -0.40
C ALA A 479 -5.34 21.55 0.91
N ASN A 480 -6.41 21.26 1.66
CA ASN A 480 -6.67 21.84 2.98
C ASN A 480 -5.97 21.08 4.12
N GLY A 481 -5.13 20.08 3.81
CA GLY A 481 -4.33 19.34 4.78
C GLY A 481 -4.95 18.04 5.29
N SER A 482 -6.14 17.65 4.81
CA SER A 482 -6.70 16.33 5.13
C SER A 482 -5.91 15.24 4.40
N THR A 483 -5.81 14.06 5.01
CA THR A 483 -5.36 12.87 4.30
C THR A 483 -6.46 12.35 3.38
N ALA A 484 -6.11 11.52 2.38
CA ALA A 484 -7.11 10.94 1.48
C ALA A 484 -8.14 10.08 2.23
N SER A 485 -7.69 9.32 3.24
CA SER A 485 -8.60 8.49 4.05
C SER A 485 -9.60 9.33 4.85
N GLU A 486 -9.14 10.41 5.49
CA GLU A 486 -10.01 11.34 6.23
C GLU A 486 -11.01 12.01 5.31
N ALA A 487 -10.55 12.58 4.18
CA ALA A 487 -11.44 13.23 3.21
C ALA A 487 -12.52 12.28 2.71
N LEU A 488 -12.16 11.03 2.37
CA LEU A 488 -13.12 10.01 1.95
C LEU A 488 -14.10 9.64 3.06
N GLN A 489 -13.63 9.47 4.30
CA GLN A 489 -14.49 9.17 5.44
C GLN A 489 -15.47 10.32 5.74
N ASP A 490 -15.03 11.57 5.61
CA ASP A 490 -15.89 12.74 5.76
C ASP A 490 -16.99 12.79 4.68
N PHE A 491 -16.63 12.50 3.42
CA PHE A 491 -17.63 12.43 2.34
C PHE A 491 -18.61 11.27 2.53
N GLU A 492 -18.17 10.11 3.03
CA GLU A 492 -19.07 9.01 3.36
C GLU A 492 -20.01 9.36 4.51
N SER A 493 -19.49 10.02 5.55
CA SER A 493 -20.28 10.48 6.69
C SER A 493 -21.35 11.50 6.26
N GLN A 494 -20.99 12.42 5.36
CA GLN A 494 -21.94 13.37 4.77
C GLN A 494 -22.97 12.72 3.84
N ARG A 495 -22.58 11.63 3.16
CA ARG A 495 -23.47 10.89 2.25
C ARG A 495 -24.55 10.13 3.01
N GLY A 496 -24.18 9.48 4.11
CA GLY A 496 -25.06 8.54 4.82
C GLY A 496 -25.64 7.48 3.86
N ASP A 497 -26.94 7.25 3.93
CA ASP A 497 -27.63 6.24 3.10
C ASP A 497 -27.97 6.72 1.69
N GLN A 498 -27.54 7.92 1.30
CA GLN A 498 -27.87 8.46 -0.02
C GLN A 498 -27.06 7.76 -1.12
N SER A 499 -27.73 7.35 -2.20
CA SER A 499 -27.04 6.94 -3.43
C SER A 499 -26.13 8.07 -3.96
N MET A 500 -25.01 7.74 -4.60
CA MET A 500 -24.08 8.73 -5.18
C MET A 500 -24.76 9.80 -6.05
N PRO A 501 -25.75 9.51 -6.93
CA PRO A 501 -26.47 10.55 -7.67
C PRO A 501 -27.31 11.51 -6.81
N LYS A 502 -27.95 11.01 -5.75
CA LYS A 502 -28.69 11.85 -4.79
C LYS A 502 -27.73 12.73 -3.99
N PHE A 503 -26.62 12.15 -3.55
CA PHE A 503 -25.59 12.88 -2.82
C PHE A 503 -24.95 13.99 -3.67
N HIS A 504 -24.67 13.72 -4.94
CA HIS A 504 -24.21 14.74 -5.89
C HIS A 504 -25.21 15.90 -6.01
N LYS A 505 -26.52 15.62 -6.13
CA LYS A 505 -27.56 16.67 -6.16
C LYS A 505 -27.63 17.46 -4.85
N PHE A 506 -27.44 16.79 -3.71
CA PHE A 506 -27.40 17.43 -2.39
C PHE A 506 -26.22 18.39 -2.24
N LEU A 507 -25.04 18.00 -2.73
CA LEU A 507 -23.82 18.80 -2.66
C LEU A 507 -23.78 19.97 -3.67
N GLN A 508 -24.65 19.98 -4.69
CA GLN A 508 -24.69 21.08 -5.65
C GLN A 508 -25.20 22.36 -4.98
N PRO A 509 -24.55 23.51 -5.22
CA PRO A 509 -25.00 24.78 -4.67
C PRO A 509 -26.43 25.05 -5.14
N ARG A 510 -27.35 25.24 -4.19
CA ARG A 510 -28.74 25.59 -4.48
C ARG A 510 -28.76 26.92 -5.22
N LYS A 511 -29.00 26.87 -6.54
CA LYS A 511 -29.22 28.05 -7.39
C LYS A 511 -30.55 28.70 -7.00
N GLY A 512 -30.58 29.47 -5.91
CA GLY A 512 -31.75 30.30 -5.60
C GLY A 512 -32.17 30.32 -4.14
N ALA A 513 -31.44 31.07 -3.33
CA ALA A 513 -32.09 32.11 -2.55
C ALA A 513 -31.47 33.43 -3.00
N LYS A 514 -31.85 33.91 -4.19
CA LYS A 514 -31.65 35.33 -4.51
C LYS A 514 -32.36 36.08 -3.39
N ASN A 515 -31.61 36.84 -2.59
CA ASN A 515 -32.13 37.78 -1.61
C ASN A 515 -33.37 38.48 -2.18
N LYS A 516 -34.57 38.01 -1.79
CA LYS A 516 -35.72 38.89 -1.73
C LYS A 516 -35.32 39.90 -0.66
N ARG A 517 -34.88 41.09 -1.10
CA ARG A 517 -34.76 42.23 -0.20
C ARG A 517 -36.08 42.32 0.57
N PRO A 518 -36.05 42.44 1.91
CA PRO A 518 -37.28 42.74 2.65
C PRO A 518 -37.86 44.04 2.07
N PRO A 519 -39.18 44.13 1.86
CA PRO A 519 -39.79 45.39 1.44
C PRO A 519 -39.52 46.44 2.52
N ASP A 520 -38.92 47.57 2.11
CA ASP A 520 -38.76 48.75 2.95
C ASP A 520 -40.14 49.15 3.47
N THR A 521 -40.38 48.88 4.76
CA THR A 521 -41.58 49.32 5.46
C THR A 521 -41.28 50.73 5.95
N THR A 522 -41.44 51.72 5.06
CA THR A 522 -41.49 53.14 5.45
C THR A 522 -42.84 53.38 6.14
N GLY A 523 -42.89 53.04 7.43
CA GLY A 523 -43.99 53.40 8.31
C GLY A 523 -43.82 54.84 8.79
N THR A 524 -44.64 55.73 8.25
CA THR A 524 -44.89 57.09 8.74
C THR A 524 -45.35 57.03 10.20
N SER A 525 -44.51 57.52 11.11
CA SER A 525 -44.83 57.72 12.52
C SER A 525 -45.65 58.99 12.70
N SER A 526 -46.97 58.85 12.80
CA SER A 526 -47.88 59.89 13.31
C SER A 526 -47.84 59.92 14.85
N GLN A 527 -47.28 60.98 15.42
CA GLN A 527 -47.39 61.31 16.84
C GLN A 527 -48.84 61.71 17.21
N PRO A 528 -49.38 61.27 18.36
CA PRO A 528 -50.55 61.89 18.97
C PRO A 528 -50.12 63.06 19.87
N GLY A 529 -50.77 64.22 19.67
CA GLY A 529 -50.56 65.42 20.48
C GLY A 529 -51.18 65.31 21.88
N PRO A 530 -50.69 66.09 22.87
CA PRO A 530 -51.31 66.19 24.18
C PRO A 530 -52.49 67.16 24.15
N SER A 531 -53.64 66.68 24.64
CA SER A 531 -54.81 67.49 24.95
C SER A 531 -54.59 68.24 26.27
N ALA A 532 -54.85 69.54 26.27
CA ALA A 532 -54.99 70.36 27.47
C ALA A 532 -56.31 71.14 27.40
N ALA A 533 -57.13 70.91 28.42
CA ALA A 533 -58.07 71.80 29.09
C ALA A 533 -59.11 72.61 28.27
N CYS A 534 -60.38 72.26 28.48
CA CYS A 534 -61.36 73.21 29.01
C CYS A 534 -62.44 72.47 29.83
N GLN A 535 -62.51 72.85 31.11
CA GLN A 535 -63.50 72.57 32.17
C GLN A 535 -63.56 71.17 32.80
#